data_AF-A0A3N5PDD6-F1
#
_entry.id   AF-A0A3N5PDD6-F1
#
_cell.length_a   1.000
_cell.length_b   1.000
_cell.length_c   1.000
_cell.angle_alpha   90.00
_cell.angle_beta   90.00
_cell.angle_gamma   90.00
#
_symmetry.space_group_name_H-M   'P 1'
#
loop_
_entity.id
_entity.type
_entity.pdbx_description
1 polymer ?
#
loop_
_entity_poly.entity_id
_entity_poly.type
_entity_poly.pdbx_seq_one_letter_code
_entity_poly.pdbx_strand_id
1 'polypeptide(L)'
;LKGIFYAAMFATIISTLNSFLFLSATTIGRDFIFRVKRNSNEENIKSYTIIGIIISGIISIIIAYLIPSVVEIWYTIGSLFIPGIIMPVISAYYPRLRISSKLIIAEIVFTVSISMMWFNFRKSLSGVLSEIEPMIIGLFVAVLIHTFGLLRKSVSLNKR
;
A
#
# COMPACT_ATOMS: atom_id res chain seq x y z
N LEU A 1 32.45 -10.68 23.11
CA LEU A 1 31.01 -10.43 23.34
C LEU A 1 30.41 -9.36 22.42
N LYS A 2 30.90 -8.11 22.44
CA LYS A 2 30.36 -7.01 21.60
C LYS A 2 30.32 -7.32 20.09
N GLY A 3 31.37 -7.92 19.54
CA GLY A 3 31.40 -8.30 18.12
C GLY A 3 30.33 -9.31 17.72
N ILE A 4 30.10 -10.34 18.53
CA ILE A 4 29.05 -11.36 18.29
C ILE A 4 27.66 -10.72 18.38
N PHE A 5 27.45 -9.80 19.33
CA PHE A 5 26.20 -9.06 19.46
C PHE A 5 25.87 -8.25 18.20
N TYR A 6 26.82 -7.44 17.71
CA TYR A 6 26.61 -6.66 16.48
C TYR A 6 26.45 -7.55 15.25
N ALA A 7 27.23 -8.61 15.14
CA ALA A 7 27.11 -9.57 14.04
C ALA A 7 25.72 -10.22 14.00
N ALA A 8 25.19 -10.66 15.15
CA ALA A 8 23.84 -11.24 15.24
C ALA A 8 22.74 -10.21 14.89
N MET A 9 22.88 -8.97 15.36
CA MET A 9 21.95 -7.89 15.05
C MET A 9 21.94 -7.56 13.55
N PHE A 10 23.11 -7.38 12.94
CA PHE A 10 23.23 -7.13 11.49
C PHE A 10 22.72 -8.31 10.66
N ALA A 11 23.03 -9.55 11.05
CA ALA A 11 22.51 -10.73 10.38
C ALA A 11 20.98 -10.73 10.36
N THR A 12 20.34 -10.39 11.48
CA THR A 12 18.87 -10.30 11.58
C THR A 12 18.32 -9.19 10.68
N ILE A 13 18.91 -7.98 10.73
CA ILE A 13 18.48 -6.84 9.91
C ILE A 13 18.65 -7.16 8.41
N ILE A 14 19.80 -7.71 8.01
CA ILE A 14 20.09 -8.01 6.61
C ILE A 14 19.18 -9.14 6.09
N SER A 15 18.86 -10.14 6.92
CA SER A 15 17.98 -11.25 6.53
C SER A 15 16.56 -10.78 6.19
N THR A 16 16.02 -9.83 6.98
CA THR A 16 14.69 -9.25 6.75
C THR A 16 14.72 -8.24 5.60
N LEU A 17 15.74 -7.39 5.54
CA LEU A 17 15.95 -6.43 4.46
C LEU A 17 16.04 -7.13 3.11
N ASN A 18 16.84 -8.19 2.98
CA ASN A 18 17.01 -8.91 1.72
C ASN A 18 15.68 -9.49 1.21
N SER A 19 14.88 -10.08 2.12
CA SER A 19 13.57 -10.65 1.78
C SER A 19 12.58 -9.58 1.31
N PHE A 20 12.48 -8.44 2.01
CA PHE A 20 11.58 -7.35 1.63
C PHE A 20 12.03 -6.59 0.38
N LEU A 21 13.33 -6.42 0.20
CA LEU A 21 13.90 -5.78 -0.99
C LEU A 21 13.61 -6.63 -2.23
N PHE A 22 13.79 -7.95 -2.13
CA PHE A 22 13.47 -8.87 -3.22
C PHE A 22 11.97 -8.94 -3.53
N LEU A 23 11.11 -8.95 -2.50
CA LEU A 23 9.66 -8.91 -2.68
C LEU A 23 9.20 -7.63 -3.40
N SER A 24 9.72 -6.47 -2.98
CA SER A 24 9.44 -5.19 -3.62
C SER A 24 9.95 -5.16 -5.07
N ALA A 25 11.17 -5.67 -5.29
CA ALA A 25 11.77 -5.74 -6.60
C ALA A 25 11.01 -6.61 -7.59
N THR A 26 10.53 -7.78 -7.17
CA THR A 26 9.72 -8.68 -8.01
C THR A 26 8.35 -8.08 -8.30
N THR A 27 7.76 -7.36 -7.35
CA THR A 27 6.51 -6.61 -7.56
C THR A 27 6.70 -5.51 -8.62
N ILE A 28 7.75 -4.69 -8.50
CA ILE A 28 8.05 -3.64 -9.49
C ILE A 28 8.39 -4.27 -10.85
N GLY A 29 9.24 -5.30 -10.87
CA GLY A 29 9.69 -5.94 -12.11
C GLY A 29 8.57 -6.64 -12.87
N ARG A 30 7.80 -7.49 -12.19
CA ARG A 30 6.79 -8.38 -12.81
C ARG A 30 5.41 -7.74 -12.91
N ASP A 31 4.95 -7.05 -11.88
CA ASP A 31 3.59 -6.50 -11.88
C ASP A 31 3.51 -5.09 -12.47
N PHE A 32 4.60 -4.32 -12.42
CA PHE A 32 4.64 -2.98 -13.01
C PHE A 32 5.34 -2.97 -14.38
N ILE A 33 6.67 -3.18 -14.42
CA ILE A 33 7.49 -3.02 -15.64
C ILE A 33 7.05 -3.99 -16.75
N PHE A 34 6.92 -5.28 -16.42
CA PHE A 34 6.52 -6.30 -17.40
C PHE A 34 5.12 -6.07 -17.96
N ARG A 35 4.14 -5.66 -17.13
CA ARG A 35 2.78 -5.37 -17.60
C ARG A 35 2.69 -4.10 -18.46
N VAL A 36 3.51 -3.09 -18.17
CA VAL A 36 3.57 -1.85 -18.96
C VAL A 36 4.23 -2.08 -20.31
N LYS A 37 5.30 -2.90 -20.37
CA LYS A 37 5.91 -3.32 -21.63
C LYS A 37 5.11 -4.46 -22.26
N ARG A 38 4.13 -4.08 -23.09
CA ARG A 38 3.17 -4.93 -23.81
C ARG A 38 3.75 -6.08 -24.67
N ASN A 39 5.08 -6.19 -24.82
CA ASN A 39 5.76 -7.18 -25.67
C ASN A 39 7.04 -7.76 -25.03
N SER A 40 7.04 -7.92 -23.70
CA SER A 40 8.20 -8.40 -22.95
C SER A 40 8.33 -9.93 -23.03
N ASN A 41 9.43 -10.45 -23.58
CA ASN A 41 9.79 -11.87 -23.36
C ASN A 41 10.00 -12.14 -21.87
N GLU A 42 9.56 -13.32 -21.39
CA GLU A 42 9.76 -13.76 -20.00
C GLU A 42 11.25 -13.81 -19.62
N GLU A 43 12.14 -13.98 -20.59
CA GLU A 43 13.60 -13.94 -20.43
C GLU A 43 14.09 -12.63 -19.80
N ASN A 44 13.36 -11.52 -19.98
CA ASN A 44 13.72 -10.21 -19.43
C ASN A 44 13.27 -10.00 -17.98
N ILE A 45 12.49 -10.92 -17.39
CA ILE A 45 11.97 -10.78 -16.02
C ILE A 45 13.13 -10.65 -15.02
N LYS A 46 14.23 -11.39 -15.21
CA LYS A 46 15.42 -11.27 -14.36
C LYS A 46 15.96 -9.84 -14.36
N SER A 47 16.12 -9.25 -15.54
CA SER A 47 16.61 -7.87 -15.70
C SER A 47 15.65 -6.85 -15.07
N TYR A 48 14.34 -7.05 -15.21
CA TYR A 48 13.35 -6.17 -14.58
C TYR A 48 13.34 -6.27 -13.06
N THR A 49 13.57 -7.45 -12.49
CA THR A 49 13.74 -7.61 -11.04
C THR A 49 15.01 -6.90 -10.55
N ILE A 50 16.14 -6.97 -11.27
CA ILE A 50 17.35 -6.22 -10.91
C ILE A 50 17.08 -4.71 -10.89
N ILE A 51 16.38 -4.18 -11.91
CA ILE A 51 15.94 -2.79 -11.93
C ILE A 51 15.01 -2.50 -10.74
N GLY A 52 14.10 -3.41 -10.42
CA GLY A 52 13.23 -3.34 -9.25
C GLY A 52 13.99 -3.26 -7.92
N ILE A 53 15.12 -3.97 -7.78
CA ILE A 53 16.00 -3.89 -6.59
C ILE A 53 16.56 -2.47 -6.47
N ILE A 54 17.11 -1.93 -7.56
CA ILE A 54 17.71 -0.59 -7.58
C ILE A 54 16.65 0.46 -7.23
N ILE A 55 15.48 0.41 -7.87
CA ILE A 55 14.37 1.34 -7.61
C ILE A 55 13.92 1.25 -6.15
N SER A 56 13.65 0.05 -5.65
CA SER A 56 13.20 -0.17 -4.26
C SER A 56 14.22 0.33 -3.25
N GLY A 57 15.51 0.07 -3.49
CA GLY A 57 16.61 0.53 -2.64
C GLY A 57 16.72 2.05 -2.61
N ILE A 58 16.67 2.71 -3.77
CA ILE A 58 16.72 4.18 -3.86
C ILE A 58 15.52 4.80 -3.13
N ILE A 59 14.30 4.32 -3.38
CA ILE A 59 13.09 4.83 -2.71
C ILE A 59 13.20 4.63 -1.19
N SER A 60 13.68 3.47 -0.75
CA SER A 60 13.85 3.18 0.68
C SER A 60 14.84 4.15 1.35
N ILE A 61 15.97 4.44 0.69
CA ILE A 61 16.97 5.41 1.18
C ILE A 61 16.37 6.81 1.25
N ILE A 62 15.62 7.24 0.22
CA ILE A 62 14.95 8.55 0.20
C ILE A 62 13.97 8.67 1.37
N ILE A 63 13.10 7.68 1.59
CA ILE A 63 12.13 7.69 2.68
C ILE A 63 12.85 7.71 4.05
N ALA A 64 13.88 6.88 4.23
CA ALA A 64 14.65 6.83 5.47
C ALA A 64 15.38 8.15 5.78
N TYR A 65 15.80 8.89 4.75
CA TYR A 65 16.40 10.20 4.91
C TYR A 65 15.37 11.29 5.25
N LEU A 66 14.18 11.23 4.65
CA LEU A 66 13.12 12.22 4.87
C LEU A 66 12.40 12.05 6.23
N ILE A 67 12.28 10.82 6.72
CA ILE A 67 11.59 10.50 7.98
C ILE A 67 12.56 9.74 8.88
N PRO A 68 13.28 10.42 9.79
CA PRO A 68 14.35 9.81 10.59
C PRO A 68 13.84 8.88 11.70
N SER A 69 12.53 8.85 11.95
CA SER A 69 11.90 7.97 12.93
C SER A 69 11.29 6.74 12.26
N VAL A 70 11.79 5.54 12.61
CA VAL A 70 11.23 4.27 12.12
C VAL A 70 9.74 4.17 12.47
N VAL A 71 9.37 4.54 13.70
CA VAL A 71 7.98 4.49 14.17
C VAL A 71 7.09 5.40 13.31
N GLU A 72 7.57 6.59 12.98
CA GLU A 72 6.83 7.53 12.13
C GLU A 72 6.66 7.03 10.69
N ILE A 73 7.66 6.36 10.11
CA ILE A 73 7.54 5.70 8.80
C ILE A 73 6.39 4.70 8.82
N TRP A 74 6.35 3.81 9.82
CA TRP A 74 5.32 2.78 9.94
C TRP A 74 3.92 3.38 10.09
N TYR A 75 3.75 4.37 10.97
CA TYR A 75 2.45 5.03 11.15
C TYR A 75 2.02 5.82 9.91
N THR A 76 2.94 6.50 9.23
CA THR A 76 2.63 7.31 8.05
C THR A 76 2.22 6.42 6.88
N ILE A 77 3.04 5.42 6.53
CA ILE A 77 2.73 4.50 5.42
C ILE A 77 1.49 3.68 5.74
N GLY A 78 1.38 3.15 6.96
CA GLY A 78 0.22 2.37 7.39
C GLY A 78 -1.08 3.17 7.30
N SER A 79 -1.11 4.38 7.86
CA SER A 79 -2.32 5.20 7.91
C SER A 79 -2.81 5.65 6.54
N LEU A 80 -1.91 5.81 5.57
CA LEU A 80 -2.25 6.31 4.23
C LEU A 80 -2.74 5.20 3.29
N PHE A 81 -2.09 4.03 3.30
CA PHE A 81 -2.31 3.01 2.27
C PHE A 81 -3.19 1.84 2.71
N ILE A 82 -3.12 1.44 3.98
CA ILE A 82 -3.93 0.33 4.52
C ILE A 82 -5.44 0.53 4.29
N PRO A 83 -6.06 1.70 4.59
CA PRO A 83 -7.51 1.83 4.44
C PRO A 83 -7.98 1.66 3.00
N GLY A 84 -7.15 2.03 2.01
CA GLY A 84 -7.50 1.87 0.59
C GLY A 84 -7.50 0.42 0.12
N ILE A 85 -6.79 -0.48 0.80
CA ILE A 85 -6.58 -1.87 0.36
C ILE A 85 -7.46 -2.86 1.13
N ILE A 86 -7.83 -2.57 2.38
CA ILE A 86 -8.61 -3.49 3.24
C ILE A 86 -9.88 -3.99 2.55
N MET A 87 -10.73 -3.09 2.09
CA MET A 87 -12.02 -3.45 1.49
C MET A 87 -11.88 -4.19 0.16
N PRO A 88 -10.99 -3.78 -0.77
CA PRO A 88 -10.67 -4.57 -1.96
C PRO A 88 -10.20 -6.00 -1.63
N VAL A 89 -9.33 -6.17 -0.63
CA VAL A 89 -8.84 -7.50 -0.22
C VAL A 89 -9.98 -8.35 0.32
N ILE A 90 -10.82 -7.82 1.21
CA ILE A 90 -12.00 -8.53 1.72
C ILE A 90 -12.90 -8.97 0.55
N SER A 91 -13.16 -8.07 -0.41
CA SER A 91 -13.98 -8.39 -1.58
C SER A 91 -13.38 -9.48 -2.47
N ALA A 92 -12.04 -9.58 -2.54
CA ALA A 92 -11.37 -10.62 -3.31
C ALA A 92 -11.61 -12.01 -2.70
N TYR A 93 -11.55 -12.11 -1.35
CA TYR A 93 -11.80 -13.35 -0.60
C TYR A 93 -13.27 -13.75 -0.55
N TYR A 94 -14.21 -12.79 -0.48
CA TYR A 94 -15.65 -13.07 -0.35
C TYR A 94 -16.40 -12.71 -1.65
N PRO A 95 -16.79 -13.69 -2.49
CA PRO A 95 -17.42 -13.44 -3.79
C PRO A 95 -18.71 -12.59 -3.74
N ARG A 96 -19.46 -12.67 -2.63
CA ARG A 96 -20.67 -11.86 -2.41
C ARG A 96 -20.36 -10.37 -2.36
N LEU A 97 -19.21 -10.01 -1.78
CA LEU A 97 -18.74 -8.63 -1.61
C LEU A 97 -18.00 -8.09 -2.83
N ARG A 98 -17.84 -8.84 -3.93
CA ARG A 98 -17.17 -8.34 -5.14
C ARG A 98 -17.95 -7.23 -5.82
N ILE A 99 -17.25 -6.14 -6.13
CA ILE A 99 -17.76 -4.98 -6.89
C ILE A 99 -17.00 -4.89 -8.22
N SER A 100 -17.46 -4.04 -9.15
CA SER A 100 -16.77 -3.78 -10.41
C SER A 100 -15.36 -3.21 -10.21
N SER A 101 -14.41 -3.62 -11.07
CA SER A 101 -13.00 -3.21 -10.98
C SER A 101 -12.82 -1.68 -11.06
N LYS A 102 -13.67 -0.98 -11.83
CA LYS A 102 -13.63 0.49 -11.93
C LYS A 102 -13.95 1.17 -10.59
N LEU A 103 -14.92 0.63 -9.85
CA LEU A 103 -15.28 1.15 -8.53
C LEU A 103 -14.19 0.83 -7.50
N ILE A 104 -13.57 -0.35 -7.55
CA ILE A 104 -12.43 -0.70 -6.68
C ILE A 104 -11.25 0.25 -6.89
N ILE A 105 -10.92 0.57 -8.15
CA ILE A 105 -9.84 1.54 -8.44
C ILE A 105 -10.21 2.93 -7.88
N ALA A 106 -11.44 3.37 -8.09
CA ALA A 106 -11.90 4.64 -7.52
C ALA A 106 -11.85 4.63 -5.99
N GLU A 107 -12.30 3.55 -5.36
CA GLU A 107 -12.26 3.35 -3.90
C GLU A 107 -10.85 3.48 -3.34
N ILE A 108 -9.87 2.78 -3.93
CA ILE A 108 -8.45 2.88 -3.53
C ILE A 108 -7.96 4.32 -3.65
N VAL A 109 -8.17 4.96 -4.80
CA VAL A 109 -7.66 6.31 -5.08
C VAL A 109 -8.29 7.33 -4.12
N PHE A 110 -9.62 7.35 -4.00
CA PHE A 110 -10.32 8.28 -3.12
C PHE A 110 -9.93 8.08 -1.65
N THR A 111 -9.82 6.83 -1.21
CA THR A 111 -9.46 6.53 0.18
C THR A 111 -8.06 7.03 0.52
N VAL A 112 -7.07 6.74 -0.34
CA VAL A 112 -5.68 7.20 -0.14
C VAL A 112 -5.62 8.72 -0.21
N SER A 113 -6.31 9.36 -1.17
CA SER A 113 -6.34 10.81 -1.28
C SER A 113 -6.95 11.49 -0.05
N ILE A 114 -8.08 10.99 0.47
CA ILE A 114 -8.71 11.56 1.67
C ILE A 114 -7.84 11.33 2.90
N SER A 115 -7.22 10.16 3.05
CA SER A 115 -6.28 9.88 4.15
C SER A 115 -5.09 10.85 4.11
N MET A 116 -4.55 11.12 2.92
CA MET A 116 -3.45 12.06 2.73
C MET A 116 -3.85 13.51 2.99
N MET A 117 -5.06 13.91 2.56
CA MET A 117 -5.61 15.24 2.88
C MET A 117 -5.79 15.40 4.38
N TRP A 118 -6.37 14.40 5.07
CA TRP A 118 -6.56 14.43 6.52
C TRP A 118 -5.23 14.48 7.29
N PHE A 119 -4.23 13.69 6.87
CA PHE A 119 -2.90 13.70 7.49
C PHE A 119 -2.27 15.10 7.52
N ASN A 120 -2.46 15.90 6.47
CA ASN A 120 -1.98 17.27 6.42
C ASN A 120 -2.91 18.23 7.18
N PHE A 121 -4.23 18.09 6.99
CA PHE A 121 -5.23 18.98 7.58
C PHE A 121 -5.25 18.89 9.11
N ARG A 122 -5.14 17.68 9.68
CA ARG A 122 -5.20 17.45 11.13
C ARG A 122 -4.17 18.26 11.93
N LYS A 123 -3.03 18.61 11.31
CA LYS A 123 -1.98 19.44 11.93
C LYS A 123 -2.46 20.85 12.26
N SER A 124 -3.50 21.35 11.57
CA SER A 124 -4.06 22.68 11.78
C SER A 124 -5.27 22.69 12.73
N LEU A 125 -5.80 21.53 13.14
CA LEU A 125 -6.94 21.49 14.07
C LEU A 125 -6.47 21.40 15.52
N SER A 126 -7.26 21.98 16.41
CA SER A 126 -7.15 21.84 17.85
C SER A 126 -8.27 20.96 18.40
N GLY A 127 -8.00 20.29 19.53
CA GLY A 127 -8.96 19.41 20.21
C GLY A 127 -9.06 18.00 19.63
N VAL A 128 -10.14 17.29 19.96
CA VAL A 128 -10.34 15.86 19.69
C VAL A 128 -10.20 15.48 18.20
N LEU A 129 -10.48 16.41 17.28
CA LEU A 129 -10.37 16.15 15.83
C LEU A 129 -8.91 15.93 15.36
N SER A 130 -7.90 16.48 16.04
CA SER A 130 -6.50 16.27 15.66
C SER A 130 -5.98 14.88 16.06
N GLU A 131 -6.60 14.27 17.07
CA GLU A 131 -6.28 12.93 17.57
C GLU A 131 -6.79 11.83 16.62
N ILE A 132 -7.78 12.13 15.77
CA ILE A 132 -8.30 11.16 14.81
C ILE A 132 -7.22 10.80 13.80
N GLU A 133 -6.88 9.52 13.76
CA GLU A 133 -5.90 8.97 12.83
C GLU A 133 -6.44 9.00 11.39
N PRO A 134 -5.60 9.35 10.40
CA PRO A 134 -5.99 9.35 8.99
C PRO A 134 -6.55 8.00 8.52
N MET A 135 -6.04 6.91 9.10
CA MET A 135 -6.50 5.55 8.82
C MET A 135 -8.01 5.38 9.03
N ILE A 136 -8.55 5.94 10.12
CA ILE A 136 -9.96 5.78 10.50
C ILE A 136 -10.86 6.47 9.46
N ILE A 137 -10.47 7.66 9.02
CA ILE A 137 -11.23 8.44 8.04
C ILE A 137 -11.12 7.81 6.66
N GLY A 138 -9.93 7.35 6.28
CA GLY A 138 -9.77 6.56 5.07
C GLY A 138 -10.66 5.33 5.07
N LEU A 139 -10.66 4.55 6.15
CA LEU A 139 -11.45 3.33 6.25
C LEU A 139 -12.95 3.63 6.18
N PHE A 140 -13.41 4.71 6.82
CA PHE A 140 -14.80 5.15 6.73
C PHE A 140 -15.20 5.44 5.28
N VAL A 141 -14.37 6.17 4.53
CA VAL A 141 -14.58 6.42 3.10
C VAL A 141 -14.60 5.12 2.29
N ALA A 142 -13.65 4.22 2.52
CA ALA A 142 -13.58 2.94 1.82
C ALA A 142 -14.88 2.16 2.00
N VAL A 143 -15.35 2.03 3.25
CA VAL A 143 -16.62 1.34 3.57
C VAL A 143 -17.80 2.01 2.87
N LEU A 144 -17.88 3.34 2.84
CA LEU A 144 -18.97 4.06 2.15
C LEU A 144 -18.97 3.78 0.64
N ILE A 145 -17.82 3.89 -0.02
CA ILE A 145 -17.72 3.64 -1.47
C ILE A 145 -18.03 2.16 -1.77
N HIS A 146 -17.53 1.25 -0.94
CA HIS A 146 -17.72 -0.18 -1.12
C HIS A 146 -19.20 -0.57 -0.95
N THR A 147 -19.85 -0.11 0.12
CA THR A 147 -21.27 -0.36 0.35
C THR A 147 -22.14 0.22 -0.76
N PHE A 148 -21.84 1.43 -1.25
CA PHE A 148 -22.49 1.99 -2.43
C PHE A 148 -22.33 1.10 -3.68
N GLY A 149 -21.14 0.56 -3.91
CA GLY A 149 -20.88 -0.36 -5.02
C GLY A 149 -21.65 -1.69 -4.90
N LEU A 150 -21.84 -2.21 -3.69
CA LEU A 150 -22.66 -3.39 -3.42
C LEU A 150 -24.14 -3.14 -3.70
N LEU A 151 -24.67 -2.00 -3.26
CA LEU A 151 -26.06 -1.61 -3.52
C LEU A 151 -26.31 -1.49 -5.04
N ARG A 152 -25.39 -0.86 -5.76
CA ARG A 152 -25.49 -0.73 -7.23
C ARG A 152 -25.48 -2.09 -7.93
N LYS A 153 -24.68 -3.04 -7.45
CA LYS A 153 -24.65 -4.42 -7.96
C LYS A 153 -25.99 -5.14 -7.71
N SER A 154 -26.53 -5.02 -6.51
CA SER A 154 -27.83 -5.63 -6.15
C SER A 154 -28.97 -5.10 -7.04
N VAL A 155 -29.04 -3.78 -7.25
CA VAL A 155 -30.04 -3.17 -8.14
C VAL A 155 -29.89 -3.63 -9.59
N SER A 156 -28.66 -3.82 -10.07
CA SER A 156 -28.41 -4.32 -11.43
C SER A 156 -28.82 -5.79 -11.62
N LEU A 157 -28.72 -6.62 -10.57
CA LEU A 157 -29.13 -8.02 -10.63
C LEU A 157 -30.66 -8.16 -10.62
N ASN A 158 -31.37 -7.27 -9.93
CA ASN A 158 -32.84 -7.30 -9.86
C ASN A 158 -33.55 -6.73 -11.12
N LYS A 159 -32.78 -6.16 -12.07
CA LYS A 159 -33.28 -5.66 -13.37
C LYS A 159 -33.11 -6.66 -14.52
N ARG A 160 -32.49 -7.81 -14.27
CA ARG A 160 -32.36 -8.94 -15.23
C ARG A 160 -33.31 -10.04 -14.83
#